data_AF-A0A958SH48-F1
#
_entry.id   AF-A0A958SH48-F1
#
_cell.length_a   1.000
_cell.length_b   1.000
_cell.length_c   1.000
_cell.angle_alpha   90.00
_cell.angle_beta   90.00
_cell.angle_gamma   90.00
#
_symmetry.space_group_name_H-M   'P 1'
#
loop_
_entity.id
_entity.type
_entity.pdbx_description
1 polymer ?
#
loop_
_entity_poly.entity_id
_entity_poly.type
_entity_poly.pdbx_seq_one_letter_code
_entity_poly.pdbx_strand_id
1 'polypeptide(L)'
;MQLQFQNPELFWGLVPVTLLAWIMLAKKRQPNARFSLRHTVVSLMAFTLCILALARPQLGKHISSRQGAGSNVFLAIDISRSMVAEDIRPSRLGFVTSSL
;
A
#
# COMPACT_ATOMS: atom_id res chain seq x y z
N MET A 1 6.88 -11.96 -8.85
CA MET A 1 5.98 -11.19 -7.97
C MET A 1 6.72 -11.07 -6.64
N GLN A 2 7.34 -9.93 -6.35
CA GLN A 2 8.11 -9.76 -5.10
C GLN A 2 7.23 -9.00 -4.11
N LEU A 3 7.07 -9.54 -2.90
CA LEU A 3 6.39 -8.84 -1.82
C LEU A 3 7.37 -7.81 -1.24
N GLN A 4 7.02 -6.53 -1.33
CA GLN A 4 7.80 -5.45 -0.73
C GLN A 4 6.97 -4.76 0.33
N PHE A 5 7.59 -4.36 1.43
CA PHE A 5 6.94 -3.59 2.50
C PHE A 5 7.41 -2.15 2.38
N GLN A 6 6.47 -1.19 2.39
CA GLN A 6 6.81 0.22 2.35
C GLN A 6 7.58 0.65 3.61
N ASN A 7 7.18 0.10 4.76
CA ASN A 7 7.67 0.47 6.09
C ASN A 7 8.11 -0.79 6.86
N PRO A 8 9.26 -1.41 6.52
CA PRO A 8 9.72 -2.64 7.17
C PRO A 8 10.15 -2.43 8.64
N GLU A 9 10.45 -1.21 9.06
CA GLU A 9 10.82 -0.88 10.45
C GLU A 9 9.67 -1.08 11.44
N LEU A 10 8.42 -1.08 10.97
CA LEU A 10 7.24 -1.30 11.82
C LEU A 10 7.14 -2.73 12.35
N PHE A 11 7.88 -3.69 11.77
CA PHE A 11 7.98 -5.05 12.31
C PHE A 11 8.61 -5.10 13.70
N TRP A 12 9.42 -4.10 14.08
CA TRP A 12 9.95 -3.97 15.45
C TRP A 12 8.84 -3.81 16.48
N GLY A 13 7.66 -3.31 16.08
CA GLY A 13 6.47 -3.24 16.94
C GLY A 13 5.92 -4.59 17.37
N LEU A 14 6.27 -5.70 16.70
CA LEU A 14 5.86 -7.05 17.14
C LEU A 14 6.64 -7.52 18.39
N VAL A 15 7.86 -7.06 18.59
CA VAL A 15 8.69 -7.43 19.75
C VAL A 15 8.00 -7.10 21.08
N PRO A 16 7.55 -5.85 21.35
CA PRO A 16 6.85 -5.54 22.60
C PRO A 16 5.51 -6.27 22.72
N VAL A 17 4.82 -6.57 21.61
CA VAL A 17 3.57 -7.35 21.61
C VAL A 17 3.82 -8.78 22.07
N THR A 18 4.88 -9.43 21.57
CA THR A 18 5.27 -10.78 22.00
C THR A 18 5.78 -10.79 23.45
N LEU A 19 6.49 -9.75 23.88
CA LEU A 19 6.94 -9.60 25.27
C LEU A 19 5.75 -9.45 26.22
N LEU A 20 4.77 -8.61 25.88
CA LEU A 20 3.54 -8.44 26.65
C LEU A 20 2.73 -9.73 26.69
N ALA A 21 2.62 -10.45 25.57
CA ALA A 21 1.96 -11.75 25.52
C ALA A 21 2.66 -12.78 26.42
N TRP A 22 4.00 -12.81 26.42
CA TRP A 22 4.79 -13.68 27.28
C TRP A 22 4.60 -13.33 28.77
N ILE A 23 4.63 -12.04 29.12
CA ILE A 23 4.36 -11.56 30.49
C ILE A 23 2.94 -11.96 30.92
N MET A 24 1.93 -11.79 30.06
CA MET A 24 0.55 -12.18 30.35
C MET A 24 0.40 -13.70 30.53
N LEU A 25 1.08 -14.50 29.70
CA LEU A 25 1.11 -15.96 29.83
C LEU A 25 1.88 -16.42 31.09
N ALA A 26 2.95 -15.74 31.47
CA ALA A 26 3.67 -16.00 32.71
C ALA A 26 2.82 -15.61 33.94
N LYS A 27 2.00 -14.55 33.83
CA LYS A 27 1.03 -14.12 34.85
C LYS A 27 -0.20 -15.04 34.94
N LYS A 28 -0.41 -15.93 33.96
CA LYS A 28 -1.45 -17.00 33.96
C LYS A 28 -1.32 -17.99 35.14
N ARG A 29 -0.23 -17.93 35.91
CA ARG A 29 -0.09 -18.58 37.22
C ARG A 29 -0.99 -18.00 38.32
N GLN A 30 -1.68 -16.88 38.09
CA GLN A 30 -2.66 -16.34 39.05
C GLN A 30 -4.08 -16.83 38.71
N PRO A 31 -4.67 -17.74 39.51
CA PRO A 31 -5.94 -18.40 39.20
C PRO A 31 -7.18 -17.49 39.28
N ASN A 32 -7.04 -16.27 39.79
CA ASN A 32 -8.14 -15.32 40.00
C ASN A 32 -8.28 -14.25 38.91
N ALA A 33 -7.44 -14.27 37.88
CA ALA A 33 -7.65 -13.42 36.72
C ALA A 33 -8.79 -14.03 35.87
N ARG A 34 -10.03 -13.57 36.07
CA ARG A 34 -11.19 -13.82 35.19
C ARG A 34 -11.02 -13.21 33.79
N PHE A 35 -9.79 -13.11 33.29
CA PHE A 35 -9.53 -12.64 31.95
C PHE A 35 -10.00 -13.71 30.98
N SER A 36 -11.08 -13.42 30.26
CA SER A 36 -11.59 -14.32 29.25
C SER A 36 -10.49 -14.57 28.21
N LEU A 37 -10.00 -15.80 28.17
CA LEU A 37 -8.95 -16.25 27.25
C LEU A 37 -9.27 -15.84 25.81
N ARG A 38 -10.57 -15.86 25.47
CA ARG A 38 -11.10 -15.44 24.16
C ARG A 38 -10.77 -13.98 23.86
N HIS A 39 -11.05 -13.05 24.78
CA HIS A 39 -10.78 -11.62 24.56
C HIS A 39 -9.28 -11.34 24.41
N THR A 40 -8.45 -12.02 25.20
CA THR A 40 -6.98 -11.84 25.13
C THR A 40 -6.44 -12.25 23.76
N VAL A 41 -6.86 -13.41 23.27
CA VAL A 41 -6.43 -13.93 21.96
C VAL A 41 -6.90 -13.03 20.82
N VAL A 42 -8.16 -12.59 20.86
CA VAL A 42 -8.71 -11.68 19.84
C VAL A 42 -7.98 -10.33 19.82
N SER A 43 -7.70 -9.75 20.99
CA SER A 43 -6.96 -8.48 21.09
C SER A 43 -5.54 -8.61 20.55
N LEU A 44 -4.84 -9.71 20.85
CA LEU A 44 -3.49 -9.95 20.32
C LEU A 44 -3.53 -10.05 18.79
N MET A 45 -4.49 -10.80 18.25
CA MET A 45 -4.62 -10.99 16.82
C MET A 45 -4.98 -9.68 16.10
N ALA A 46 -5.88 -8.88 16.65
CA ALA A 46 -6.21 -7.55 16.13
C ALA A 46 -4.96 -6.65 16.08
N PHE A 47 -4.14 -6.65 17.14
CA PHE A 47 -2.93 -5.85 17.18
C PHE A 47 -1.89 -6.29 16.14
N THR A 48 -1.71 -7.60 15.95
CA THR A 48 -0.81 -8.12 14.90
C THR A 48 -1.28 -7.74 13.50
N LEU A 49 -2.59 -7.79 13.24
CA LEU A 49 -3.17 -7.38 11.96
C LEU A 49 -2.99 -5.89 11.71
N CYS A 50 -3.15 -5.05 12.73
CA CYS A 50 -2.87 -3.61 12.62
C CYS A 50 -1.41 -3.35 12.22
N ILE A 51 -0.45 -4.03 12.86
CA ILE A 51 0.98 -3.87 12.52
C ILE A 51 1.24 -4.27 11.06
N LEU A 52 0.67 -5.39 10.61
CA LEU A 52 0.79 -5.85 9.23
C LEU A 52 0.17 -4.87 8.23
N ALA A 53 -0.99 -4.30 8.55
CA ALA A 53 -1.64 -3.29 7.72
C ALA A 53 -0.80 -2.01 7.63
N LEU A 54 -0.21 -1.58 8.75
CA LEU A 54 0.66 -0.41 8.81
C LEU A 54 2.00 -0.62 8.09
N ALA A 55 2.53 -1.85 8.06
CA ALA A 55 3.71 -2.20 7.28
C ALA A 55 3.49 -2.07 5.76
N ARG A 56 2.21 -1.97 5.33
CA ARG A 56 1.78 -1.77 3.94
C ARG A 56 2.45 -2.77 2.98
N PRO A 57 1.99 -4.03 2.95
CA PRO A 57 2.46 -5.01 1.96
C PRO A 57 2.04 -4.56 0.56
N GLN A 58 3.02 -4.34 -0.30
CA GLN A 58 2.82 -3.99 -1.70
C GLN A 58 3.15 -5.21 -2.57
N LEU A 59 2.13 -5.71 -3.28
CA LEU A 59 2.34 -6.68 -4.36
C LEU A 59 2.70 -5.90 -5.62
N GLY A 60 3.98 -5.55 -5.76
CA GLY A 60 4.46 -4.69 -6.84
C GLY A 60 5.72 -5.24 -7.52
N LYS A 61 5.95 -4.83 -8.77
CA LYS A 61 7.28 -4.98 -9.39
C LYS A 61 8.21 -3.99 -8.69
N HIS A 62 9.36 -4.48 -8.25
CA HIS A 62 10.49 -3.69 -7.78
C HIS A 62 10.66 -2.47 -8.70
N ILE A 63 10.26 -1.28 -8.25
CA ILE A 63 10.62 -0.04 -8.93
C ILE A 63 12.09 0.13 -8.56
N SER A 64 12.95 -0.58 -9.30
CA SER A 64 14.38 -0.40 -9.16
C SER A 64 14.62 1.09 -9.31
N SER A 65 15.09 1.74 -8.25
CA SER A 65 15.66 3.08 -8.28
C SER A 65 16.98 3.11 -9.06
N ARG A 66 17.26 2.07 -9.87
CA ARG A 66 18.08 2.26 -11.06
C ARG A 66 17.39 3.41 -11.77
N GLN A 67 18.04 4.57 -11.78
CA GLN A 67 17.76 5.68 -12.67
C GLN A 67 17.76 5.07 -14.07
N GLY A 68 16.61 4.52 -14.45
CA GLY A 68 16.40 3.97 -15.76
C GLY A 68 16.63 5.15 -16.66
N ALA A 69 17.56 4.99 -17.61
CA ALA A 69 17.81 5.97 -18.65
C ALA A 69 16.48 6.62 -19.04
N GLY A 70 16.38 7.94 -18.89
CA GLY A 70 15.12 8.67 -18.92
C GLY A 70 14.20 8.10 -19.99
N SER A 71 13.01 7.66 -19.57
CA SER A 71 12.06 7.07 -20.51
C SER A 71 11.65 8.14 -21.50
N ASN A 72 12.15 8.06 -22.73
CA ASN A 72 11.76 8.98 -23.79
C ASN A 72 10.31 8.65 -24.18
N VAL A 73 9.38 9.54 -23.82
CA VAL A 73 7.99 9.44 -24.23
C VAL A 73 7.85 10.21 -25.55
N PHE A 74 7.51 9.48 -26.61
CA PHE A 74 7.17 10.09 -27.89
C PHE A 74 5.65 10.18 -28.00
N LEU A 75 5.14 11.39 -28.19
CA LEU A 75 3.74 11.64 -28.47
C LEU A 75 3.57 11.87 -29.97
N ALA A 76 2.91 10.95 -30.65
CA ALA A 76 2.52 11.13 -32.05
C ALA A 76 1.07 11.59 -32.11
N ILE A 77 0.84 12.76 -32.71
CA ILE A 77 -0.49 13.36 -32.89
C ILE A 77 -0.78 13.40 -34.39
N ASP A 78 -1.96 12.93 -34.80
CA ASP A 78 -2.43 13.04 -36.18
C ASP A 78 -2.87 14.49 -36.49
N ILE A 79 -2.43 15.01 -37.64
CA ILE A 79 -2.73 16.37 -38.13
C ILE A 79 -3.47 16.34 -39.47
N SER A 80 -4.03 15.19 -39.85
CA SER A 80 -4.81 15.05 -41.07
C SER A 80 -6.08 15.91 -41.04
N ARG A 81 -6.65 16.22 -42.23
CA ARG A 81 -7.84 17.08 -42.36
C ARG A 81 -9.04 16.61 -41.54
N SER A 82 -9.15 15.32 -41.25
CA SER A 82 -10.21 14.77 -40.41
C SER A 82 -10.12 15.22 -38.94
N MET A 83 -8.95 15.66 -38.47
CA MET A 83 -8.77 16.14 -37.09
C MET A 83 -9.32 17.56 -36.86
N VAL A 84 -9.64 18.29 -37.94
CA VAL A 84 -10.33 19.60 -37.92
C VAL A 84 -11.83 19.45 -38.24
N ALA A 85 -12.35 18.23 -38.27
CA ALA A 85 -13.78 18.01 -38.47
C ALA A 85 -14.61 18.71 -37.36
N GLU A 86 -15.77 19.24 -37.75
CA GLU A 86 -16.71 19.95 -36.88
C GLU A 86 -17.88 19.04 -36.42
N ASP A 87 -17.69 17.72 -36.51
CA ASP A 87 -18.64 16.72 -36.01
C ASP A 87 -18.89 16.87 -34.51
N ILE A 88 -17.89 17.36 -33.77
CA ILE A 88 -17.95 17.69 -32.34
C ILE A 88 -17.30 19.07 -32.15
N ARG A 89 -17.85 19.90 -31.25
CA ARG A 89 -17.25 21.19 -30.85
C ARG A 89 -16.61 21.08 -29.47
N PRO A 90 -15.35 21.53 -29.27
CA PRO A 90 -14.41 21.95 -30.31
C PRO A 90 -13.96 20.78 -31.19
N SER A 91 -13.36 21.07 -32.35
CA SER A 91 -12.78 20.03 -33.22
C SER A 91 -11.78 19.16 -32.46
N ARG A 92 -11.49 17.94 -32.93
CA ARG A 92 -10.63 16.97 -32.21
C ARG A 92 -9.26 17.56 -31.86
N LEU A 93 -8.67 18.33 -32.77
CA LEU A 93 -7.43 19.08 -32.52
C LEU A 93 -7.64 20.28 -31.57
N GLY A 94 -8.78 20.95 -31.69
CA GLY A 94 -9.18 22.02 -30.78
C GLY A 94 -9.32 21.54 -29.34
N PHE A 95 -9.84 20.33 -29.11
CA PHE A 95 -9.92 19.71 -27.78
C PHE A 95 -8.54 19.59 -27.12
N VAL A 96 -7.56 19.05 -27.86
CA VAL A 96 -6.17 18.93 -27.37
C VAL A 96 -5.57 20.31 -27.09
N THR A 97 -5.77 21.27 -27.99
CA THR A 97 -5.23 22.64 -27.84
C THR A 97 -5.88 23.39 -26.67
N SER A 98 -7.15 23.11 -26.34
CA SER A 98 -7.87 23.75 -25.23
C SER A 98 -7.53 23.19 -23.84
N SER A 99 -6.88 22.02 -23.78
CA SER A 99 -6.54 21.32 -22.53
C SER A 99 -5.09 21.52 -22.08
N LEU A 100 -4.32 22.33 -22.83
CA LEU A 100 -2.95 22.74 -22.55
C LEU A 100 -2.94 24.18 -22.02
#